data_AF-A0A2A5M7Q4-F1
#
_entry.id   AF-A0A2A5M7Q4-F1
#
_cell.length_a   1.000
_cell.length_b   1.000
_cell.length_c   1.000
_cell.angle_alpha   90.00
_cell.angle_beta   90.00
_cell.angle_gamma   90.00
#
_symmetry.space_group_name_H-M   'P 1'
#
loop_
_entity.id
_entity.type
_entity.pdbx_description
1 polymer ?
#
loop_
_entity_poly.entity_id
_entity_poly.type
_entity_poly.pdbx_seq_one_letter_code
_entity_poly.pdbx_strand_id
1 'polypeptide(L)'
;MFVCVSWVYPQTIKYLQKNNRNFMLISRPSDFIKNVNFHQYGYVGYGPSVAHMAYEFATHLSCKNIIFIGQDLAYAKDGFSHTKDYSNLDKHEGHFQRDKGKFQCLAYGGNGKVESSGIWTMFRFSLQNTISRNIISTTYNCTEGGARIEGTIEKPFLWACENLLHKDLDKPFEKLEPLSLNKQNEFLLKAYYKVYQSIKHC
;
A
#
# COMPACT_ATOMS: atom_id res chain seq x y z
N MET A 1 -1.53 -12.13 9.28
CA MET A 1 -2.81 -11.98 8.54
C MET A 1 -2.50 -11.28 7.22
N PHE A 2 -3.03 -11.77 6.09
CA PHE A 2 -2.93 -11.11 4.79
C PHE A 2 -4.16 -10.22 4.57
N VAL A 3 -3.96 -9.06 3.96
CA VAL A 3 -5.05 -8.14 3.61
C VAL A 3 -5.04 -7.97 2.10
N CYS A 4 -6.09 -8.46 1.44
CA CYS A 4 -6.17 -8.53 -0.02
C CYS A 4 -7.35 -7.71 -0.52
N VAL A 5 -7.15 -6.97 -1.62
CA VAL A 5 -8.26 -6.32 -2.33
C VAL A 5 -9.27 -7.36 -2.83
N SER A 6 -10.55 -7.02 -2.82
CA SER A 6 -11.66 -7.94 -3.14
C SER A 6 -11.61 -8.52 -4.55
N TRP A 7 -10.90 -7.87 -5.47
CA TRP A 7 -10.66 -8.33 -6.84
C TRP A 7 -9.26 -8.91 -7.07
N VAL A 8 -8.58 -9.36 -6.01
CA VAL A 8 -7.29 -10.04 -6.13
C VAL A 8 -7.41 -11.28 -7.02
N TYR A 9 -6.34 -11.63 -7.74
CA TYR A 9 -6.34 -12.80 -8.62
C TYR A 9 -6.78 -14.07 -7.85
N PRO A 10 -7.76 -14.85 -8.33
CA PRO A 10 -8.37 -15.95 -7.57
C PRO A 10 -7.38 -17.01 -7.05
N GLN A 11 -6.28 -17.24 -7.76
CA GLN A 11 -5.25 -18.18 -7.28
C GLN A 11 -4.60 -17.71 -5.98
N THR A 12 -4.53 -16.40 -5.74
CA THR A 12 -4.02 -15.86 -4.47
C THR A 12 -4.81 -16.41 -3.29
N ILE A 13 -6.14 -16.40 -3.38
CA ILE A 13 -7.02 -16.92 -2.33
C ILE A 13 -6.83 -18.43 -2.17
N LYS A 14 -6.78 -19.17 -3.28
CA LYS A 14 -6.52 -20.62 -3.26
C LYS A 14 -5.18 -20.95 -2.60
N TYR A 15 -4.13 -20.18 -2.87
CA TYR A 15 -2.82 -20.37 -2.25
C TYR A 15 -2.83 -20.03 -0.77
N LEU A 16 -3.49 -18.94 -0.35
CA LEU A 16 -3.62 -18.58 1.06
C LEU A 16 -4.36 -19.66 1.85
N GLN A 17 -5.48 -20.17 1.29
CA GLN A 17 -6.24 -21.28 1.87
C GLN A 17 -5.41 -22.57 1.94
N LYS A 18 -4.79 -22.98 0.83
CA LYS A 18 -3.94 -24.19 0.77
C LYS A 18 -2.81 -24.18 1.80
N ASN A 19 -2.29 -22.99 2.11
CA ASN A 19 -1.20 -22.82 3.07
C ASN A 19 -1.69 -22.43 4.48
N ASN A 20 -2.98 -22.60 4.80
CA ASN A 20 -3.59 -22.28 6.09
C ASN A 20 -3.22 -20.86 6.58
N ARG A 21 -3.20 -19.87 5.68
CA ARG A 21 -2.90 -18.48 6.00
C ARG A 21 -4.17 -17.72 6.32
N ASN A 22 -4.19 -17.01 7.45
CA ASN A 22 -5.28 -16.08 7.76
C ASN A 22 -5.25 -14.90 6.79
N PHE A 23 -6.39 -14.60 6.15
CA PHE A 23 -6.53 -13.46 5.26
C PHE A 23 -7.90 -12.80 5.39
N MET A 24 -7.98 -11.54 4.98
CA MET A 24 -9.23 -10.81 4.81
C MET A 24 -9.31 -10.18 3.42
N LEU A 25 -10.54 -10.05 2.92
CA LEU A 25 -10.83 -9.29 1.71
C LEU A 25 -11.29 -7.89 2.08
N ILE A 26 -10.75 -6.90 1.39
CA ILE A 26 -11.09 -5.50 1.58
C ILE A 26 -11.64 -4.90 0.30
N SER A 27 -12.60 -4.00 0.46
CA SER A 27 -13.26 -3.34 -0.64
C SER A 27 -12.48 -2.10 -1.07
N ARG A 28 -12.04 -2.10 -2.33
CA ARG A 28 -11.68 -0.84 -2.98
C ARG A 28 -12.94 -0.04 -3.30
N PRO A 29 -12.88 1.30 -3.21
CA PRO A 29 -14.00 2.15 -3.54
C PRO A 29 -14.29 2.07 -5.05
N SER A 30 -15.49 1.64 -5.39
CA SER A 30 -16.04 1.70 -6.76
C SER A 30 -17.54 1.87 -6.68
N ASP A 31 -18.18 2.35 -7.75
CA ASP A 31 -19.63 2.58 -7.72
C ASP A 31 -20.41 1.27 -7.56
N PHE A 32 -19.88 0.17 -8.12
CA PHE A 32 -20.40 -1.16 -7.86
C PHE A 32 -20.34 -1.51 -6.37
N ILE A 33 -19.17 -1.37 -5.73
CA ILE A 33 -18.99 -1.70 -4.31
C ILE A 33 -19.81 -0.77 -3.40
N LYS A 34 -19.93 0.51 -3.75
CA LYS A 34 -20.80 1.45 -3.03
C LYS A 34 -22.27 1.05 -3.13
N ASN A 35 -22.73 0.56 -4.28
CA ASN A 35 -24.11 0.11 -4.47
C ASN A 35 -24.48 -1.12 -3.60
N VAL A 36 -23.49 -1.93 -3.21
CA VAL A 36 -23.70 -3.03 -2.25
C VAL A 36 -24.07 -2.49 -0.84
N ASN A 37 -23.77 -1.21 -0.55
CA ASN A 37 -24.22 -0.46 0.62
C ASN A 37 -23.71 -1.01 1.98
N PHE A 38 -22.43 -1.37 2.05
CA PHE A 38 -21.74 -1.78 3.28
C PHE A 38 -20.69 -0.75 3.75
N HIS A 39 -21.05 0.54 3.68
CA HIS A 39 -20.15 1.66 4.00
C HIS A 39 -19.57 1.61 5.43
N GLN A 40 -20.25 0.96 6.37
CA GLN A 40 -19.82 0.82 7.76
C GLN A 40 -18.46 0.11 7.93
N TYR A 41 -18.04 -0.72 6.95
CA TYR A 41 -16.73 -1.39 6.99
C TYR A 41 -15.61 -0.58 6.33
N GLY A 42 -15.95 0.61 5.80
CA GLY A 42 -15.01 1.48 5.12
C GLY A 42 -14.49 0.93 3.80
N TYR A 43 -13.57 1.71 3.21
CA TYR A 43 -12.88 1.39 1.97
C TYR A 43 -11.40 1.69 2.11
N VAL A 44 -10.58 0.93 1.41
CA VAL A 44 -9.12 1.02 1.46
C VAL A 44 -8.53 0.67 0.10
N GLY A 45 -7.34 1.19 -0.16
CA GLY A 45 -6.65 1.05 -1.44
C GLY A 45 -7.10 2.09 -2.45
N TYR A 46 -7.19 3.37 -2.08
CA TYR A 46 -7.43 4.43 -3.06
C TYR A 46 -6.21 4.65 -3.94
N GLY A 47 -5.01 4.56 -3.37
CA GLY A 47 -3.76 4.81 -4.09
C GLY A 47 -3.37 3.72 -5.10
N PRO A 48 -2.43 4.00 -6.01
CA PRO A 48 -2.12 3.17 -7.16
C PRO A 48 -1.25 1.93 -6.88
N SER A 49 -0.73 1.75 -5.66
CA SER A 49 0.13 0.61 -5.31
C SER A 49 -0.15 0.05 -3.91
N VAL A 50 0.41 -1.12 -3.61
CA VAL A 50 0.30 -1.76 -2.29
C VAL A 50 0.89 -0.90 -1.17
N ALA A 51 1.90 -0.07 -1.47
CA ALA A 51 2.48 0.85 -0.49
C ALA A 51 1.51 1.96 -0.07
N HIS A 52 0.69 2.46 -1.01
CA HIS A 52 -0.34 3.44 -0.69
C HIS A 52 -1.44 2.83 0.18
N MET A 53 -1.86 1.60 -0.13
CA MET A 53 -2.83 0.87 0.69
C MET A 53 -2.27 0.64 2.10
N ALA A 54 -0.99 0.27 2.24
CA ALA A 54 -0.35 0.11 3.54
C ALA A 54 -0.29 1.43 4.32
N TYR A 55 0.00 2.54 3.64
CA TYR A 55 -0.03 3.88 4.24
C TYR A 55 -1.44 4.24 4.75
N GLU A 56 -2.47 4.05 3.92
CA GLU A 56 -3.87 4.27 4.30
C GLU A 56 -4.23 3.45 5.55
N PHE A 57 -3.87 2.16 5.60
CA PHE A 57 -4.07 1.33 6.78
C PHE A 57 -3.39 1.88 8.02
N ALA A 58 -2.12 2.27 7.92
CA ALA A 58 -1.39 2.80 9.05
C ALA A 58 -2.05 4.09 9.57
N THR A 59 -2.57 4.95 8.68
CA THR A 59 -3.31 6.15 9.08
C THR A 59 -4.67 5.83 9.70
N HIS A 60 -5.44 4.90 9.13
CA HIS A 60 -6.75 4.48 9.69
C HIS A 60 -6.61 3.82 11.07
N LEU A 61 -5.51 3.07 11.28
CA LEU A 61 -5.16 2.49 12.58
C LEU A 61 -4.55 3.53 13.55
N SER A 62 -4.47 4.80 13.13
CA SER A 62 -3.90 5.89 13.92
C SER A 62 -2.48 5.62 14.41
N CYS A 63 -1.68 4.91 13.61
CA CYS A 63 -0.27 4.71 13.89
C CYS A 63 0.43 6.06 14.00
N LYS A 64 1.04 6.36 15.15
CA LYS A 64 1.72 7.65 15.37
C LYS A 64 2.90 7.86 14.42
N ASN A 65 3.67 6.81 14.15
CA ASN A 65 4.84 6.85 13.27
C ASN A 65 4.63 5.89 12.10
N ILE A 66 4.87 6.36 10.87
CA ILE A 66 4.89 5.54 9.66
C ILE A 66 6.29 5.62 9.07
N ILE A 67 6.95 4.48 8.86
CA ILE A 67 8.35 4.42 8.41
C ILE A 67 8.40 3.71 7.06
N PHE A 68 8.92 4.37 6.04
CA PHE A 68 9.16 3.78 4.72
C PHE A 68 10.54 3.17 4.62
N ILE A 69 10.59 1.91 4.21
CA ILE A 69 11.81 1.14 3.95
C ILE A 69 11.63 0.43 2.62
N GLY A 70 12.61 0.55 1.72
CA GLY A 70 12.56 -0.04 0.38
C GLY A 70 11.54 0.63 -0.54
N GLN A 71 11.12 1.86 -0.22
CA GLN A 71 10.24 2.66 -1.08
C GLN A 71 11.09 3.53 -2.01
N ASP A 72 11.95 2.91 -2.83
CA ASP A 72 12.98 3.60 -3.60
C ASP A 72 12.40 4.62 -4.59
N LEU A 73 11.40 4.19 -5.38
CA LEU A 73 10.78 4.99 -6.47
C LEU A 73 11.79 5.59 -7.45
N ALA A 74 12.96 4.96 -7.55
CA ALA A 74 14.08 5.35 -8.37
C ALA A 74 14.85 4.10 -8.79
N TYR A 75 15.60 4.21 -9.89
CA TYR A 75 16.55 3.19 -10.28
C TYR A 75 17.79 3.24 -9.38
N ALA A 76 18.41 2.08 -9.15
CA ALA A 76 19.72 2.00 -8.54
C ALA A 76 20.78 2.68 -9.44
N LYS A 77 21.97 2.96 -8.88
CA LYS A 77 23.07 3.62 -9.60
C LYS A 77 23.54 2.84 -10.84
N ASP A 78 23.43 1.52 -10.81
CA ASP A 78 23.72 0.62 -11.92
C ASP A 78 22.54 0.46 -12.90
N GLY A 79 21.46 1.22 -12.71
CA GLY A 79 20.28 1.25 -13.58
C GLY A 79 19.27 0.15 -13.28
N PHE A 80 19.52 -0.73 -12.31
CA PHE A 80 18.58 -1.79 -11.96
C PHE A 80 17.34 -1.24 -11.25
N SER A 81 16.20 -1.84 -11.55
CA SER A 81 14.91 -1.53 -10.90
C SER A 81 14.64 -2.38 -9.66
N HIS A 82 15.37 -3.47 -9.49
CA HIS A 82 15.22 -4.46 -8.43
C HIS A 82 16.61 -4.96 -8.00
N THR A 83 16.67 -5.72 -6.90
CA THR A 83 17.90 -6.39 -6.48
C THR A 83 18.35 -7.45 -7.50
N LYS A 84 19.66 -7.73 -7.53
CA LYS A 84 20.27 -8.62 -8.54
C LYS A 84 19.83 -10.09 -8.44
N ASP A 85 19.25 -10.48 -7.32
CA ASP A 85 18.71 -11.81 -7.04
C ASP A 85 17.21 -11.95 -7.38
N TYR A 86 16.56 -10.88 -7.87
CA TYR A 86 15.16 -10.94 -8.27
C TYR A 86 14.95 -11.88 -9.46
N SER A 87 14.06 -12.86 -9.32
CA SER A 87 13.92 -13.96 -10.30
C SER A 87 13.33 -13.55 -11.65
N ASN A 88 12.78 -12.34 -11.79
CA ASN A 88 12.19 -11.85 -13.04
C ASN A 88 12.88 -10.57 -13.56
N LEU A 89 14.20 -10.45 -13.36
CA LEU A 89 14.97 -9.30 -13.84
C LEU A 89 14.89 -9.10 -15.36
N ASP A 90 14.79 -10.19 -16.10
CA ASP A 90 14.59 -10.24 -17.56
C ASP A 90 13.38 -9.41 -18.00
N LYS A 91 12.29 -9.43 -17.22
CA LYS A 91 11.06 -8.65 -17.51
C LYS A 91 11.24 -7.14 -17.35
N HIS A 92 12.41 -6.70 -16.91
CA HIS A 92 12.73 -5.30 -16.68
C HIS A 92 13.91 -4.81 -17.50
N GLU A 93 14.42 -5.64 -18.42
CA GLU A 93 15.48 -5.25 -19.33
C GLU A 93 15.05 -4.07 -20.22
N GLY A 94 15.95 -3.09 -20.43
CA GLY A 94 15.67 -1.89 -21.23
C GLY A 94 14.78 -0.84 -20.57
N HIS A 95 14.17 -1.11 -19.40
CA HIS A 95 13.32 -0.13 -18.70
C HIS A 95 14.10 1.14 -18.33
N PHE A 96 15.31 0.97 -17.81
CA PHE A 96 16.17 2.10 -17.46
C PHE A 96 16.50 2.93 -18.71
N GLN A 97 16.94 2.31 -19.80
CA GLN A 97 17.27 3.00 -21.05
C GLN A 97 16.06 3.74 -21.64
N ARG A 98 14.87 3.14 -21.56
CA ARG A 98 13.62 3.75 -21.99
C ARG A 98 13.32 5.03 -21.21
N ASP A 99 13.56 5.03 -19.89
CA ASP A 99 13.13 6.10 -18.99
C ASP A 99 14.23 7.13 -18.69
N LYS A 100 15.49 6.78 -18.94
CA LYS A 100 16.69 7.58 -18.63
C LYS A 100 16.57 9.01 -19.14
N GLY A 101 16.75 9.97 -18.24
CA GLY A 101 16.69 11.40 -18.53
C GLY A 101 15.28 11.95 -18.77
N LYS A 102 14.24 11.10 -18.85
CA LYS A 102 12.84 11.53 -19.01
C LYS A 102 12.17 11.79 -17.67
N PHE A 103 12.51 10.98 -16.67
CA PHE A 103 11.93 11.07 -15.33
C PHE A 103 13.05 11.14 -14.31
N GLN A 104 13.27 12.32 -13.75
CA GLN A 104 14.24 12.54 -12.68
C GLN A 104 13.58 13.26 -11.52
N CYS A 105 14.03 12.98 -10.31
CA CYS A 105 13.57 13.68 -9.11
C CYS A 105 14.71 13.86 -8.12
N LEU A 106 14.50 14.68 -7.10
CA LEU A 106 15.50 14.90 -6.05
C LEU A 106 15.80 13.57 -5.35
N ALA A 107 17.08 13.30 -5.14
CA ALA A 107 17.52 12.18 -4.33
C ALA A 107 17.13 12.40 -2.86
N TYR A 108 16.99 11.30 -2.11
CA TYR A 108 17.00 11.34 -0.66
C TYR A 108 18.13 12.25 -0.13
N GLY A 109 17.84 13.04 0.90
CA GLY A 109 18.78 14.01 1.48
C GLY A 109 18.87 15.33 0.69
N GLY A 110 18.15 15.45 -0.43
CA GLY A 110 18.02 16.69 -1.21
C GLY A 110 19.21 17.02 -2.10
N ASN A 111 20.25 16.19 -2.12
CA ASN A 111 21.47 16.43 -2.88
C ASN A 111 21.47 15.63 -4.20
N GLY A 112 21.31 16.34 -5.30
CA GLY A 112 21.35 15.75 -6.64
C GLY A 112 20.02 15.14 -7.08
N LYS A 113 20.09 14.38 -8.18
CA LYS A 113 18.92 13.76 -8.82
C LYS A 113 19.12 12.26 -8.95
N VAL A 114 18.01 11.53 -8.89
CA VAL A 114 17.94 10.10 -9.22
C VAL A 114 17.05 9.90 -10.44
N GLU A 115 17.40 8.89 -11.24
CA GLU A 115 16.57 8.43 -12.36
C GLU A 115 15.37 7.66 -11.82
N SER A 116 14.21 7.84 -12.46
CA SER A 116 12.96 7.20 -12.09
C SER A 116 12.18 6.80 -13.35
N SER A 117 10.93 6.37 -13.19
CA SER A 117 10.01 6.05 -14.28
C SER A 117 8.74 6.90 -14.19
N GLY A 118 7.94 6.92 -15.26
CA GLY A 118 6.64 7.60 -15.24
C GLY A 118 5.71 7.04 -14.17
N ILE A 119 5.68 5.70 -14.00
CA ILE A 119 4.85 5.03 -12.98
C ILE A 119 5.32 5.39 -11.57
N TRP A 120 6.64 5.37 -11.31
CA TRP A 120 7.17 5.71 -9.99
C TRP A 120 7.03 7.20 -9.67
N THR A 121 7.11 8.07 -10.68
CA THR A 121 6.81 9.49 -10.53
C THR A 121 5.35 9.70 -10.10
N MET A 122 4.42 9.00 -10.75
CA MET A 122 3.00 9.02 -10.38
C MET A 122 2.78 8.46 -8.97
N PHE A 123 3.42 7.35 -8.61
CA PHE A 123 3.36 6.81 -7.24
C PHE A 123 3.90 7.80 -6.21
N ARG A 124 5.03 8.45 -6.50
CA ARG A 124 5.64 9.45 -5.60
C ARG A 124 4.70 10.62 -5.35
N PHE A 125 4.12 11.20 -6.41
CA PHE A 125 3.18 12.31 -6.26
C PHE A 125 1.88 11.89 -5.56
N SER A 126 1.36 10.69 -5.83
CA SER A 126 0.20 10.18 -5.12
C SER A 126 0.49 9.99 -3.62
N LEU A 127 1.66 9.42 -3.25
CA LEU A 127 2.07 9.32 -1.85
C LEU A 127 2.18 10.70 -1.20
N GLN A 128 2.85 11.65 -1.84
CA GLN A 128 3.02 13.01 -1.33
C GLN A 128 1.67 13.70 -1.08
N ASN A 129 0.71 13.55 -2.01
CA ASN A 129 -0.63 14.08 -1.82
C ASN A 129 -1.40 13.39 -0.67
N THR A 130 -1.20 12.10 -0.46
CA THR A 130 -1.79 11.41 0.71
C THR A 130 -1.13 11.86 2.01
N ILE A 131 0.19 12.05 2.00
CA ILE A 131 0.96 12.53 3.17
C ILE A 131 0.58 13.97 3.52
N SER A 132 0.40 14.86 2.55
CA SER A 132 0.04 16.26 2.82
C SER A 132 -1.34 16.43 3.47
N ARG A 133 -2.22 15.43 3.32
CA ARG A 133 -3.54 15.38 3.97
C ARG A 133 -3.52 14.62 5.29
N ASN A 134 -2.41 13.97 5.63
CA ASN A 134 -2.28 13.24 6.88
C ASN A 134 -2.00 14.22 8.03
N ILE A 135 -2.91 14.24 9.00
CA ILE A 135 -2.79 15.03 10.23
C ILE A 135 -2.56 14.17 11.49
N ILE A 136 -2.53 12.84 11.32
CA ILE A 136 -2.52 11.88 12.43
C ILE A 136 -1.10 11.37 12.70
N SER A 137 -0.37 11.03 11.64
CA SER A 137 0.93 10.35 11.77
C SER A 137 2.09 11.22 11.33
N THR A 138 3.24 11.05 11.97
CA THR A 138 4.53 11.49 11.42
C THR A 138 5.05 10.43 10.46
N THR A 139 5.37 10.84 9.23
CA THR A 139 5.90 9.94 8.21
C THR A 139 7.40 10.12 8.03
N TYR A 140 8.14 9.02 8.10
CA TYR A 140 9.58 8.97 7.93
C TYR A 140 9.94 8.25 6.64
N ASN A 141 10.87 8.80 5.87
CA ASN A 141 11.52 8.10 4.78
C ASN A 141 12.87 7.59 5.28
N CYS A 142 13.04 6.26 5.30
CA CYS A 142 14.29 5.58 5.67
C CYS A 142 14.88 4.81 4.49
N THR A 143 14.69 5.32 3.27
CA THR A 143 15.18 4.72 2.04
C THR A 143 16.25 5.62 1.42
N GLU A 144 17.49 5.55 1.93
CA GLU A 144 18.57 6.51 1.63
C GLU A 144 19.04 6.52 0.16
N GLY A 145 18.83 5.43 -0.57
CA GLY A 145 19.20 5.31 -1.99
C GLY A 145 18.12 5.78 -2.97
N GLY A 146 16.93 6.11 -2.47
CA GLY A 146 15.75 6.37 -3.28
C GLY A 146 15.50 7.83 -3.62
N ALA A 147 14.30 8.06 -4.14
CA ALA A 147 13.74 9.38 -4.37
C ALA A 147 13.35 10.07 -3.06
N ARG A 148 13.51 11.39 -3.02
CA ARG A 148 12.90 12.24 -1.99
C ARG A 148 11.39 12.21 -2.14
N ILE A 149 10.69 11.86 -1.05
CA ILE A 149 9.23 11.91 -0.96
C ILE A 149 8.87 13.10 -0.08
N GLU A 150 8.33 14.15 -0.68
CA GLU A 150 7.93 15.36 0.03
C GLU A 150 6.87 15.10 1.12
N GLY A 151 6.93 15.85 2.22
CA GLY A 151 6.09 15.64 3.40
C GLY A 151 6.61 14.56 4.37
N THR A 152 7.66 13.81 4.00
CA THR A 152 8.33 12.88 4.91
C THR A 152 9.53 13.52 5.61
N ILE A 153 9.86 12.99 6.79
CA ILE A 153 11.12 13.27 7.49
C ILE A 153 12.16 12.22 7.08
N GLU A 154 13.25 12.65 6.47
CA GLU A 154 14.34 11.76 6.09
C GLU A 154 15.20 11.42 7.31
N LYS A 155 15.28 10.13 7.65
CA LYS A 155 16.15 9.59 8.70
C LYS A 155 16.75 8.25 8.27
N PRO A 156 17.97 7.89 8.69
CA PRO A 156 18.48 6.55 8.46
C PRO A 156 17.61 5.49 9.13
N PHE A 157 17.52 4.28 8.58
CA PHE A 157 16.70 3.23 9.21
C PHE A 157 17.19 2.88 10.62
N LEU A 158 18.52 2.86 10.83
CA LEU A 158 19.11 2.65 12.15
C LEU A 158 18.60 3.65 13.19
N TRP A 159 18.50 4.93 12.81
CA TRP A 159 17.96 5.97 13.70
C TRP A 159 16.52 5.66 14.08
N ALA A 160 15.68 5.20 13.14
CA ALA A 160 14.31 4.84 13.42
C ALA A 160 14.22 3.65 14.39
N CYS A 161 15.10 2.65 14.24
CA CYS A 161 15.19 1.54 15.18
C CYS A 161 15.50 2.03 16.60
N GLU A 162 16.55 2.84 16.75
CA GLU A 162 17.03 3.32 18.05
C GLU A 162 16.09 4.32 18.72
N ASN A 163 15.33 5.10 17.94
CA ASN A 163 14.53 6.22 18.48
C ASN A 163 13.02 5.94 18.49
N LEU A 164 12.52 5.14 17.56
CA LEU A 164 11.08 4.87 17.40
C LEU A 164 10.68 3.44 17.74
N LEU A 165 11.60 2.48 17.65
CA LEU A 165 11.32 1.04 17.81
C LEU A 165 12.06 0.40 19.00
N HIS A 166 12.69 1.21 19.85
CA HIS A 166 13.51 0.74 20.98
C HIS A 166 12.72 0.24 22.19
N LYS A 167 11.39 0.36 22.18
CA LYS A 167 10.51 -0.08 23.27
C LYS A 167 9.46 -1.02 22.73
N ASP A 168 9.21 -2.07 23.50
CA ASP A 168 7.98 -2.82 23.36
C ASP A 168 6.81 -1.91 23.75
N LEU A 169 5.82 -1.85 22.87
CA LEU A 169 4.61 -1.07 23.10
C LEU A 169 3.54 -1.99 23.64
N ASP A 170 2.98 -1.64 24.79
CA ASP A 170 1.70 -2.20 25.20
C ASP A 170 0.61 -1.67 24.26
N LYS A 171 -0.15 -2.58 23.67
CA LYS A 171 -1.18 -2.30 22.67
C LYS A 171 -2.47 -2.97 23.09
N PRO A 172 -3.17 -2.42 24.10
CA PRO A 172 -4.39 -3.01 24.65
C PRO A 172 -5.59 -2.74 23.72
N PHE A 173 -5.48 -3.16 22.47
CA PHE A 173 -6.59 -3.05 21.53
C PHE A 173 -7.72 -3.96 21.97
N GLU A 174 -8.94 -3.42 21.97
CA GLU A 174 -10.13 -4.20 22.18
C GLU A 174 -10.21 -5.30 21.10
N LYS A 175 -10.44 -6.54 21.55
CA LYS A 175 -10.61 -7.65 20.63
C LYS A 175 -11.94 -7.49 19.91
N LEU A 176 -11.88 -7.36 18.59
CA LEU A 176 -13.07 -7.35 17.76
C LEU A 176 -13.58 -8.79 17.61
N GLU A 177 -14.81 -9.04 18.03
CA GLU A 177 -15.47 -10.32 17.80
C GLU A 177 -16.13 -10.33 16.41
N PRO A 178 -16.08 -11.48 15.70
CA PRO A 178 -16.77 -11.61 14.44
C PRO A 178 -18.28 -11.49 14.63
N LEU A 179 -18.98 -11.02 13.60
CA LEU A 179 -20.44 -11.03 13.59
C LEU A 179 -21.01 -12.43 13.82
N SER A 180 -22.20 -12.53 14.40
CA SER A 180 -22.92 -13.79 14.47
C SER A 180 -23.21 -14.33 13.06
N LEU A 181 -23.27 -15.66 12.92
CA LEU A 181 -23.54 -16.31 11.63
C LEU A 181 -24.84 -15.80 10.98
N ASN A 182 -25.88 -15.58 11.78
CA ASN A 182 -27.14 -15.02 11.31
C ASN A 182 -26.96 -13.62 10.69
N LYS A 183 -26.15 -12.76 11.33
CA LYS A 183 -25.87 -11.42 10.82
C LYS A 183 -25.00 -11.45 9.56
N GLN A 184 -24.03 -12.36 9.51
CA GLN A 184 -23.22 -12.59 8.30
C GLN A 184 -24.10 -13.04 7.12
N ASN A 185 -25.01 -13.99 7.33
CA ASN A 185 -25.94 -14.48 6.31
C ASN A 185 -26.91 -13.38 5.84
N GLU A 186 -27.43 -12.55 6.76
CA GLU A 186 -28.26 -11.39 6.41
C GLU A 186 -27.51 -10.44 5.47
N PHE A 187 -26.25 -10.13 5.78
CA PHE A 187 -25.42 -9.25 4.95
C PHE A 187 -25.07 -9.88 3.60
N LEU A 188 -24.78 -11.18 3.57
CA LEU A 188 -24.57 -11.91 2.33
C LEU A 188 -25.78 -11.82 1.39
N LEU A 189 -27.00 -12.04 1.91
CA LEU A 189 -28.22 -11.99 1.12
C LEU A 189 -28.51 -10.57 0.59
N LYS A 190 -28.29 -9.55 1.42
CA LYS A 190 -28.39 -8.13 1.00
C LYS A 190 -27.40 -7.80 -0.11
N ALA A 191 -26.16 -8.25 0.01
CA ALA A 191 -25.13 -8.09 -1.02
C ALA A 191 -25.55 -8.78 -2.32
N TYR A 192 -25.93 -10.06 -2.22
CA TYR A 192 -26.33 -10.89 -3.34
C TYR A 192 -27.52 -10.30 -4.10
N TYR A 193 -28.54 -9.82 -3.39
CA TYR A 193 -29.69 -9.16 -4.01
C TYR A 193 -29.27 -7.94 -4.84
N LYS A 194 -28.41 -7.06 -4.29
CA LYS A 194 -27.92 -5.89 -5.02
C LYS A 194 -27.12 -6.27 -6.26
N VAL A 195 -26.22 -7.24 -6.15
CA VAL A 195 -25.43 -7.75 -7.28
C VAL A 195 -26.35 -8.36 -8.35
N TYR A 196 -27.33 -9.17 -7.96
CA TYR A 196 -28.29 -9.79 -8.87
C TYR A 196 -29.12 -8.75 -9.64
N GLN A 197 -29.57 -7.67 -8.99
CA GLN A 197 -30.26 -6.59 -9.70
C GLN A 197 -29.33 -5.87 -10.68
N SER A 198 -28.07 -5.61 -10.29
CA SER A 198 -27.10 -4.96 -11.19
C SER A 198 -26.82 -5.78 -12.45
N ILE A 199 -26.75 -7.11 -12.35
CA ILE A 199 -26.53 -8.00 -13.51
C ILE A 199 -27.63 -7.85 -14.56
N LYS A 200 -28.89 -7.55 -14.16
CA LYS A 200 -29.99 -7.37 -15.12
C LYS A 200 -29.88 -6.12 -15.97
N HIS A 201 -29.01 -5.18 -15.59
CA HIS A 201 -28.80 -3.92 -16.30
C HIS A 201 -27.48 -3.89 -17.09
N CYS A 202 -26.73 -5.00 -17.09
CA CYS A 202 -25.51 -5.19 -17.88
C CYS A 202 -25.79 -6.15 -19.05
#